data_AF-A0A5N4B780-F1
#
_entry.id   AF-A0A5N4B780-F1
#
_cell.length_a   1.000
_cell.length_b   1.000
_cell.length_c   1.000
_cell.angle_alpha   90.00
_cell.angle_beta   90.00
_cell.angle_gamma   90.00
#
_symmetry.space_group_name_H-M   'P 1'
#
loop_
_entity.id
_entity.type
_entity.pdbx_description
1 polymer ?
#
loop_
_entity_poly.entity_id
_entity_poly.type
_entity_poly.pdbx_seq_one_letter_code
_entity_poly.pdbx_strand_id
1 'polypeptide(L)'
;MIFNGIQVAALAKLFPPKGRINTKKHWKPSIVECQESIINLVSTCGEIEECINNRIKKLSDLGVTDQPYLIAVGKGFSEITESYVIIDKHVYKSISVLHSLDFLFQSFHVLNARYPLESEHIWLLIERALYKIEHSKIKSPAVLTILKEHENFE
;
A
#
# COMPACT_ATOMS: atom_id res chain seq x y z
N MET A 1 23.12 4.88 1.53
CA MET A 1 22.15 4.65 0.44
C MET A 1 21.00 3.88 1.08
N ILE A 2 19.88 4.56 1.36
CA ILE A 2 18.82 3.97 2.21
C ILE A 2 17.93 3.08 1.33
N PHE A 3 17.87 1.78 1.63
CA PHE A 3 17.08 0.78 0.90
C PHE A 3 15.58 0.86 1.21
N ASN A 4 15.00 2.05 1.01
CA ASN A 4 13.61 2.35 1.33
C ASN A 4 12.61 1.41 0.62
N GLY A 5 12.93 0.97 -0.59
CA GLY A 5 12.11 0.01 -1.34
C GLY A 5 11.91 -1.32 -0.63
N ILE A 6 13.00 -1.90 -0.14
CA ILE A 6 12.96 -3.17 0.60
C ILE A 6 12.14 -3.01 1.88
N GLN A 7 12.33 -1.91 2.60
CA GLN A 7 11.61 -1.66 3.85
C GLN A 7 10.10 -1.57 3.63
N VAL A 8 9.66 -0.82 2.61
CA VAL A 8 8.23 -0.70 2.27
C VAL A 8 7.66 -2.04 1.80
N ALA A 9 8.36 -2.75 0.92
CA ALA A 9 7.92 -4.07 0.46
C ALA A 9 7.86 -5.11 1.59
N ALA A 10 8.78 -5.03 2.57
CA ALA A 10 8.84 -5.95 3.69
C ALA A 10 7.64 -5.82 4.65
N LEU A 11 6.91 -4.70 4.65
CA LEU A 11 5.72 -4.52 5.49
C LEU A 11 4.69 -5.64 5.30
N ALA A 12 4.46 -6.10 4.07
CA ALA A 12 3.54 -7.20 3.78
C ALA A 12 4.01 -8.55 4.36
N LYS A 13 5.32 -8.72 4.58
CA LYS A 13 5.88 -9.92 5.23
C LYS A 13 5.87 -9.82 6.75
N LEU A 14 6.14 -8.63 7.28
CA LEU A 14 6.10 -8.36 8.72
C LEU A 14 4.66 -8.40 9.26
N PHE A 15 3.72 -7.88 8.49
CA PHE A 15 2.31 -7.81 8.80
C PHE A 15 1.49 -8.50 7.70
N PRO A 16 1.54 -9.84 7.63
CA PRO A 16 0.86 -10.57 6.56
C PRO A 16 -0.66 -10.41 6.65
N PRO A 17 -1.37 -10.43 5.51
CA PRO A 17 -2.82 -10.36 5.49
C PRO A 17 -3.40 -11.56 6.25
N LYS A 18 -4.26 -11.28 7.25
CA LYS A 18 -4.92 -12.30 8.06
C LYS A 18 -6.40 -12.37 7.71
N GLY A 19 -6.89 -13.59 7.49
CA GLY A 19 -8.31 -13.84 7.25
C GLY A 19 -8.73 -13.73 5.78
N ARG A 20 -10.03 -13.97 5.52
CA ARG A 20 -10.65 -13.82 4.21
C ARG A 20 -11.33 -12.46 4.15
N ILE A 21 -11.20 -11.78 3.01
CA ILE A 21 -11.88 -10.54 2.71
C ILE A 21 -13.25 -10.88 2.12
N ASN A 22 -14.28 -10.26 2.67
CA ASN A 22 -15.65 -10.45 2.22
C ASN A 22 -15.93 -9.56 1.01
N THR A 23 -15.55 -10.05 -0.18
CA THR A 23 -15.95 -9.50 -1.49
C THR A 23 -16.94 -10.45 -2.17
N LYS A 24 -17.45 -10.09 -3.37
CA LYS A 24 -18.37 -10.93 -4.15
C LYS A 24 -17.90 -12.38 -4.36
N LYS A 25 -16.59 -12.65 -4.30
CA LYS A 25 -16.00 -13.98 -4.51
C LYS A 25 -15.32 -14.59 -3.28
N HIS A 26 -15.38 -13.97 -2.10
CA HIS A 26 -14.66 -14.39 -0.88
C HIS A 26 -13.20 -14.82 -1.14
N TRP A 27 -12.26 -13.92 -0.92
CA TRP A 27 -10.86 -14.19 -1.27
C TRP A 27 -9.91 -13.89 -0.11
N LYS A 28 -8.84 -14.67 -0.03
CA LYS A 28 -7.75 -14.49 0.94
C LYS A 28 -6.54 -13.96 0.17
N PRO A 29 -6.13 -12.69 0.38
CA PRO A 29 -4.94 -12.17 -0.26
C PRO A 29 -3.70 -12.96 0.14
N SER A 30 -2.84 -13.18 -0.84
CA SER A 30 -1.47 -13.63 -0.61
C SER A 30 -0.60 -12.49 -0.07
N ILE A 31 0.56 -12.83 0.48
CA ILE A 31 1.59 -11.84 0.88
C ILE A 31 2.03 -11.00 -0.32
N VAL A 32 2.11 -11.61 -1.51
CA VAL A 32 2.48 -10.91 -2.75
C VAL A 32 1.42 -9.88 -3.13
N GLU A 33 0.13 -10.26 -3.11
CA GLU A 33 -0.96 -9.32 -3.41
C GLU A 33 -1.04 -8.19 -2.37
N CYS A 34 -0.77 -8.48 -1.10
CA CYS A 34 -0.61 -7.46 -0.07
C CYS A 34 0.55 -6.51 -0.37
N GLN A 35 1.73 -7.03 -0.73
CA GLN A 35 2.88 -6.20 -1.12
C GLN A 35 2.57 -5.31 -2.33
N GLU A 36 1.99 -5.89 -3.39
CA GLU A 36 1.61 -5.17 -4.61
C GLU A 36 0.53 -4.11 -4.38
N SER A 37 -0.31 -4.28 -3.36
CA SER A 37 -1.27 -3.24 -2.97
C SER A 37 -0.61 -2.04 -2.28
N ILE A 38 0.61 -2.19 -1.74
CA ILE A 38 1.39 -1.13 -1.11
C ILE A 38 2.35 -0.49 -2.12
N ILE A 39 3.11 -1.31 -2.84
CA ILE A 39 4.14 -0.91 -3.79
C ILE A 39 4.22 -1.89 -4.96
N ASN A 40 3.92 -1.41 -6.17
CA ASN A 40 4.13 -2.16 -7.41
C ASN A 40 5.54 -1.88 -7.93
N LEU A 41 6.25 -2.90 -8.39
CA LEU A 41 7.57 -2.74 -9.00
C LEU A 41 7.48 -3.02 -10.49
N VAL A 42 7.96 -2.09 -11.30
CA VAL A 42 8.16 -2.27 -12.75
C VAL A 42 9.63 -2.11 -13.08
N SER A 43 10.10 -2.78 -14.13
CA SER A 43 11.54 -2.76 -14.47
C SER A 43 11.96 -1.47 -15.14
N THR A 44 11.05 -0.86 -15.91
CA THR A 44 11.31 0.34 -16.70
C THR A 44 10.14 1.32 -16.66
N CYS A 45 10.40 2.60 -16.96
CA CYS A 45 9.33 3.61 -17.03
C CYS A 45 8.31 3.32 -18.15
N GLY A 46 8.70 2.59 -19.20
CA GLY A 46 7.80 2.20 -20.30
C GLY A 46 6.71 1.23 -19.86
N GLU A 47 6.90 0.51 -18.76
CA GLU A 47 5.93 -0.47 -18.22
C GLU A 47 4.88 0.18 -17.31
N ILE A 48 5.01 1.47 -16.97
CA ILE A 48 4.10 2.15 -16.04
C ILE A 48 2.66 2.14 -16.59
N GLU A 49 2.47 2.49 -17.86
CA GLU A 49 1.14 2.54 -18.47
C GLU A 49 0.47 1.16 -18.51
N GLU A 50 1.24 0.12 -18.83
CA GLU A 50 0.76 -1.26 -18.80
C GLU A 50 0.37 -1.68 -17.38
N CYS A 51 1.18 -1.34 -16.37
CA CYS A 51 0.89 -1.61 -14.96
C CYS A 51 -0.43 -0.95 -14.52
N ILE A 52 -0.65 0.32 -14.90
CA ILE A 52 -1.89 1.05 -14.63
C ILE A 52 -3.09 0.35 -15.26
N ASN A 53 -3.01 0.00 -16.55
CA ASN A 53 -4.09 -0.65 -17.28
C ASN A 53 -4.43 -2.03 -16.70
N ASN A 54 -3.42 -2.84 -16.39
CA ASN A 54 -3.59 -4.15 -15.77
C ASN A 54 -4.27 -4.04 -14.39
N ARG A 55 -3.90 -3.03 -13.60
CA ARG A 55 -4.52 -2.78 -12.30
C ARG A 55 -5.98 -2.35 -12.43
N ILE A 56 -6.30 -1.42 -13.34
CA ILE A 56 -7.68 -1.00 -13.62
C ILE A 56 -8.54 -2.20 -14.02
N LYS A 57 -8.03 -3.06 -14.89
CA LYS A 57 -8.73 -4.27 -15.32
C LYS A 57 -9.00 -5.22 -14.16
N LYS A 58 -7.98 -5.55 -13.35
CA LYS A 58 -8.12 -6.40 -12.15
C LYS A 58 -9.18 -5.87 -11.19
N LEU A 59 -9.17 -4.57 -10.93
CA LEU A 59 -10.09 -3.92 -10.00
C LEU A 59 -11.53 -3.87 -10.55
N SER A 60 -11.68 -3.60 -11.85
CA SER A 60 -12.97 -3.67 -12.54
C SER A 60 -13.61 -5.06 -12.44
N ASP A 61 -12.83 -6.12 -12.63
CA ASP A 61 -13.30 -7.52 -12.50
C ASP A 61 -13.75 -7.86 -11.07
N LEU A 62 -13.18 -7.19 -10.07
CA LEU A 62 -13.52 -7.32 -8.65
C LEU A 62 -14.65 -6.37 -8.20
N GLY A 63 -15.02 -5.40 -9.05
CA GLY A 63 -16.03 -4.38 -8.75
C GLY A 63 -15.61 -3.41 -7.63
N VAL A 64 -14.30 -3.18 -7.50
CA VAL A 64 -13.72 -2.25 -6.52
C VAL A 64 -12.85 -1.22 -7.22
N THR A 65 -12.52 -0.14 -6.54
CA THR A 65 -11.61 0.90 -7.02
C THR A 65 -10.58 1.19 -5.93
N ASP A 66 -9.38 0.62 -6.06
CA ASP A 66 -8.26 0.87 -5.15
C ASP A 66 -7.31 1.88 -5.76
N GLN A 67 -7.68 3.15 -5.58
CA GLN A 67 -6.85 4.32 -5.83
C GLN A 67 -6.85 5.19 -4.58
N PRO A 68 -5.79 5.97 -4.34
CA PRO A 68 -4.50 5.99 -5.05
C PRO A 68 -3.62 4.74 -4.81
N TYR A 69 -2.54 4.58 -5.57
CA TYR A 69 -1.55 3.50 -5.37
C TYR A 69 -0.13 3.91 -5.81
N LEU A 70 0.90 3.18 -5.35
CA LEU A 70 2.31 3.49 -5.59
C LEU A 70 2.93 2.52 -6.60
N ILE A 71 3.68 3.07 -7.56
CA ILE A 71 4.54 2.34 -8.50
C ILE A 71 6.00 2.79 -8.28
N ALA A 72 6.90 1.83 -8.16
CA ALA A 72 8.34 2.03 -8.17
C ALA A 72 8.93 1.46 -9.47
N VAL A 73 9.97 2.11 -9.98
CA VAL A 73 10.73 1.68 -11.15
C VAL A 73 12.11 1.23 -10.71
N GLY A 74 12.53 0.04 -11.11
CA GLY A 74 13.85 -0.49 -10.82
C GLY A 74 13.96 -1.99 -11.09
N LYS A 75 15.19 -2.51 -11.13
CA LYS A 75 15.45 -3.95 -11.33
C LYS A 75 15.02 -4.82 -10.13
N GLY A 76 14.80 -4.19 -8.99
CA GLY A 76 14.46 -4.81 -7.72
C GLY A 76 14.17 -3.76 -6.66
N PHE A 77 13.58 -4.17 -5.53
CA PHE A 77 13.33 -3.26 -4.40
C PHE A 77 14.61 -2.67 -3.77
N SER A 78 15.76 -3.31 -4.00
CA SER A 78 17.09 -2.80 -3.63
C SER A 78 17.63 -1.73 -4.60
N GLU A 79 17.09 -1.66 -5.80
CA GLU A 79 17.61 -0.90 -6.95
C GLU A 79 16.50 -0.06 -7.59
N ILE A 80 15.71 0.62 -6.74
CA ILE A 80 14.67 1.55 -7.21
C ILE A 80 15.34 2.84 -7.66
N THR A 81 15.08 3.25 -8.90
CA THR A 81 15.56 4.49 -9.49
C THR A 81 14.52 5.61 -9.38
N GLU A 82 13.23 5.26 -9.48
CA GLU A 82 12.14 6.24 -9.50
C GLU A 82 10.90 5.70 -8.78
N SER A 83 10.07 6.60 -8.28
CA SER A 83 8.83 6.23 -7.59
C SER A 83 7.72 7.24 -7.89
N TYR A 84 6.51 6.71 -8.03
CA TYR A 84 5.35 7.40 -8.55
C TYR A 84 4.12 7.07 -7.70
N VAL A 85 3.28 8.08 -7.49
CA VAL A 85 1.93 7.89 -6.94
C VAL A 85 0.94 8.10 -8.08
N ILE A 86 0.06 7.12 -8.26
CA ILE A 86 -0.98 7.13 -9.28
C ILE A 86 -2.30 7.51 -8.62
N ILE A 87 -2.93 8.55 -9.16
CA ILE A 87 -4.26 9.02 -8.75
C ILE A 87 -5.10 9.12 -10.01
N ASP A 88 -6.12 8.28 -10.12
CA ASP A 88 -6.89 8.09 -11.35
C ASP A 88 -6.00 7.83 -12.58
N LYS A 89 -5.92 8.79 -13.49
CA LYS A 89 -5.10 8.73 -14.71
C LYS A 89 -3.82 9.55 -14.62
N HIS A 90 -3.57 10.17 -13.46
CA HIS A 90 -2.45 11.08 -13.25
C HIS A 90 -1.29 10.36 -12.56
N VAL A 91 -0.10 10.61 -13.09
CA VAL A 91 1.17 10.01 -12.63
C VAL A 91 2.00 11.11 -11.95
N TYR A 92 2.21 10.99 -10.64
CA TYR A 92 2.95 11.98 -9.86
C TYR A 92 4.31 11.43 -9.46
N LYS A 93 5.39 12.01 -10.00
CA LYS A 93 6.76 11.65 -9.62
C LYS A 93 7.07 12.15 -8.22
N SER A 94 7.67 11.30 -7.41
CA SER A 94 8.09 11.59 -6.03
C SER A 94 9.61 11.57 -5.89
N ILE A 95 10.11 12.22 -4.84
CA ILE A 95 11.56 12.38 -4.58
C ILE A 95 12.20 11.08 -4.09
N SER A 96 11.43 10.21 -3.42
CA SER A 96 11.87 8.91 -2.95
C SER A 96 10.69 7.97 -2.70
N VAL A 97 10.97 6.69 -2.44
CA VAL A 97 9.94 5.69 -2.07
C VAL A 97 9.22 6.06 -0.78
N LEU A 98 9.93 6.51 0.26
CA LEU A 98 9.29 6.93 1.51
C LEU A 98 8.43 8.18 1.31
N HIS A 99 8.92 9.14 0.51
CA HIS A 99 8.12 10.30 0.13
C HIS A 99 6.86 9.88 -0.63
N SER A 100 6.96 8.88 -1.51
CA SER A 100 5.80 8.34 -2.23
C SER A 100 4.82 7.67 -1.29
N LEU A 101 5.29 6.97 -0.26
CA LEU A 101 4.44 6.31 0.73
C LEU A 101 3.69 7.34 1.59
N ASP A 102 4.37 8.39 2.07
CA ASP A 102 3.76 9.51 2.79
C ASP A 102 2.74 10.25 1.91
N PHE A 103 3.12 10.58 0.68
CA PHE A 103 2.22 11.23 -0.27
C PHE A 103 1.00 10.35 -0.59
N LEU A 104 1.20 9.04 -0.77
CA LEU A 104 0.11 8.08 -0.97
C LEU A 104 -0.83 8.05 0.24
N PHE A 105 -0.28 7.97 1.45
CA PHE A 105 -1.05 8.02 2.70
C PHE A 105 -1.92 9.28 2.75
N GLN A 106 -1.31 10.46 2.58
CA GLN A 106 -2.03 11.74 2.58
C GLN A 106 -3.12 11.79 1.51
N SER A 107 -2.85 11.22 0.33
CA SER A 107 -3.81 11.17 -0.78
C SER A 107 -5.05 10.34 -0.43
N PHE A 108 -4.93 9.25 0.33
CA PHE A 108 -6.12 8.52 0.83
C PHE A 108 -7.02 9.43 1.66
N HIS A 109 -6.44 10.22 2.57
CA HIS A 109 -7.21 11.11 3.44
C HIS A 109 -7.80 12.31 2.70
N VAL A 110 -7.00 12.99 1.87
CA VAL A 110 -7.44 14.17 1.12
C VAL A 110 -8.57 13.84 0.15
N LEU A 111 -8.49 12.66 -0.49
CA LEU A 111 -9.49 12.22 -1.47
C LEU A 111 -10.66 11.46 -0.83
N ASN A 112 -10.64 11.24 0.48
CA ASN A 112 -11.56 10.34 1.19
C ASN A 112 -11.66 8.96 0.51
N ALA A 113 -10.52 8.45 0.05
CA ALA A 113 -10.39 7.17 -0.62
C ALA A 113 -10.20 6.04 0.39
N ARG A 114 -10.62 4.83 0.02
CA ARG A 114 -10.42 3.64 0.85
C ARG A 114 -9.01 3.11 0.69
N TYR A 115 -8.46 2.56 1.77
CA TYR A 115 -7.24 1.78 1.68
C TYR A 115 -7.47 0.49 0.86
N PRO A 116 -6.45 -0.02 0.16
CA PRO A 116 -6.52 -1.29 -0.53
C PRO A 116 -6.87 -2.41 0.44
N LEU A 117 -7.80 -3.28 0.06
CA LEU A 117 -8.33 -4.30 0.97
C LEU A 117 -7.25 -5.30 1.41
N GLU A 118 -6.27 -5.58 0.54
CA GLU A 118 -5.17 -6.52 0.82
C GLU A 118 -4.20 -6.04 1.89
N SER A 119 -4.07 -4.71 2.04
CA SER A 119 -3.13 -4.06 2.95
C SER A 119 -3.80 -3.07 3.92
N GLU A 120 -5.13 -3.08 4.03
CA GLU A 120 -5.89 -2.17 4.88
C GLU A 120 -5.35 -2.14 6.32
N HIS A 121 -5.01 -3.32 6.87
CA HIS A 121 -4.44 -3.43 8.21
C HIS A 121 -3.07 -2.75 8.35
N ILE A 122 -2.25 -2.68 7.30
CA ILE A 122 -0.96 -1.97 7.31
C ILE A 122 -1.20 -0.47 7.26
N TRP A 123 -2.15 0.00 6.45
CA TRP A 123 -2.49 1.42 6.39
C TRP A 123 -3.10 1.92 7.71
N LEU A 124 -3.95 1.12 8.36
CA LEU A 124 -4.46 1.42 9.70
C LEU A 124 -3.35 1.43 10.76
N LEU A 125 -2.32 0.59 10.61
CA LEU A 125 -1.15 0.63 11.49
C LEU A 125 -0.38 1.94 11.29
N ILE A 126 -0.14 2.34 10.03
CA ILE A 126 0.53 3.61 9.69
C ILE A 126 -0.26 4.80 10.25
N GLU A 127 -1.58 4.83 10.02
CA GLU A 127 -2.49 5.88 10.48
C GLU A 127 -2.36 6.11 12.00
N ARG A 128 -2.32 5.03 12.78
CA ARG A 128 -2.26 5.10 14.24
C ARG A 128 -0.86 5.30 14.79
N ALA A 129 0.10 4.52 14.32
CA ALA A 129 1.45 4.51 14.87
C ALA A 129 2.28 5.72 14.43
N LEU A 130 2.13 6.16 13.17
CA LEU A 130 2.94 7.25 12.61
C LEU A 130 2.20 8.60 12.65
N TYR A 131 0.92 8.63 12.26
CA TYR A 131 0.16 9.88 12.17
C TYR A 131 -0.71 10.18 13.40
N LYS A 132 -0.81 9.24 14.35
CA LYS A 132 -1.58 9.40 15.59
C LYS A 132 -3.04 9.79 15.36
N ILE A 133 -3.64 9.30 14.28
CA ILE A 133 -5.04 9.54 13.95
C ILE A 133 -5.89 8.43 14.59
N GLU A 134 -6.73 8.80 15.56
CA GLU A 134 -7.56 7.84 16.31
C GLU A 134 -8.97 7.65 15.72
N HIS A 135 -9.31 8.37 14.66
CA HIS A 135 -10.68 8.48 14.16
C HIS A 135 -11.18 7.27 13.34
N SER A 136 -10.34 6.30 12.97
CA SER A 136 -10.80 5.14 12.21
C SER A 136 -11.69 4.24 13.07
N LYS A 137 -12.99 4.19 12.72
CA LYS A 137 -13.97 3.23 13.26
C LYS A 137 -13.56 1.76 13.03
N ILE A 138 -12.56 1.52 12.17
CA ILE A 138 -12.10 0.19 11.76
C ILE A 138 -11.19 -0.39 12.84
N LYS A 139 -11.71 -1.38 13.58
CA LYS A 139 -10.93 -2.13 14.56
C LYS A 139 -10.29 -3.32 13.86
N SER A 140 -9.02 -3.19 13.47
CA SER A 140 -8.21 -4.36 13.11
C SER A 140 -7.61 -4.96 14.38
N PRO A 141 -7.97 -6.19 14.78
CA PRO A 141 -7.41 -6.83 15.97
C PRO A 141 -5.88 -6.97 15.88
N ALA A 142 -5.36 -7.23 14.68
CA ALA A 142 -3.92 -7.32 14.45
C ALA A 142 -3.20 -6.00 14.77
N VAL A 143 -3.76 -4.87 14.35
CA VAL A 143 -3.20 -3.54 14.61
C VAL A 143 -3.24 -3.22 16.11
N LEU A 144 -4.35 -3.53 16.78
CA LEU A 144 -4.48 -3.31 18.22
C LEU A 144 -3.51 -4.16 19.04
N THR A 145 -3.21 -5.39 18.61
CA THR A 145 -2.17 -6.21 19.24
C THR A 145 -0.80 -5.57 19.11
N ILE A 146 -0.43 -5.12 17.90
CA ILE A 146 0.88 -4.51 17.64
C ILE A 146 1.06 -3.20 18.42
N LEU A 147 0.02 -2.36 18.47
CA LEU A 147 0.06 -1.11 19.23
C LEU A 147 0.23 -1.37 20.72
N LYS A 148 -0.49 -2.35 21.28
CA LYS A 148 -0.33 -2.75 22.68
C LYS A 148 1.06 -3.31 22.98
N GLU A 149 1.63 -4.08 22.07
CA GLU A 149 3.01 -4.57 22.23
C GLU A 149 3.99 -3.39 22.29
N HIS A 150 3.81 -2.37 21.44
CA HIS A 150 4.66 -1.17 21.42
C HIS A 150 4.48 -0.25 22.65
N GLU A 151 3.27 -0.06 23.16
CA GLU A 151 3.00 0.73 24.39
C GLU A 151 3.67 0.12 25.63
N ASN A 152 3.97 -1.19 25.63
CA ASN A 152 4.66 -1.85 26.75
C ASN A 152 6.20 -1.69 26.70
N PHE A 153 6.75 -1.01 25.70
CA PHE A 153 8.20 -0.75 25.56
C PHE A 153 8.59 0.71 25.85
N GLU A 154 7.64 1.59 26.13
CA GLU A 154 7.86 2.95 26.68
C GLU A 154 7.63 2.97 28.20
#